data_AF-A0AAV6PAU9-F1
#
_entry.id   AF-A0AAV6PAU9-F1
#
_cell.length_a   1.000
_cell.length_b   1.000
_cell.length_c   1.000
_cell.angle_alpha   90.00
_cell.angle_beta   90.00
_cell.angle_gamma   90.00
#
_symmetry.space_group_name_H-M   'P 1'
#
loop_
_entity.id
_entity.type
_entity.pdbx_description
1 polymer ?
#
loop_
_entity_poly.entity_id
_entity_poly.type
_entity_poly.pdbx_seq_one_letter_code
_entity_poly.pdbx_strand_id
1 'polypeptide(L)'
;MPEEQAFCVLVKIMYEYGLRALYKNNFEDLHCKFYQLERLMQEQLPDLWSHFQELNLEAHMYASQWFLTLFTAKFPLCMVFHITDLLLCEGLNIIFNVALALLKTSKEDLLQADFEGALKFFRVQLPKRYRAAENARRLMEQACNIKVPTKKLKKFEKEYQTLRESQLQQEDPIDRYQRENRRLQEASMRLEQENDDLAHELVTSKIALRNDLDQAEDKADVLNKELLSTKQRLVETEEEKRRQEEETAQLKEVFRRELEKAELEIKKTTAIIAEYKQICSQLSTRLEKQQVATKEELDIVRSKVMGCERCRDLFSTAGALQVSSPGRDKASTEPLDEEKDGLKEQLRQLELELAQTKLQLVEAKCRIQELEHQRGVLMNEVQAAKNSWFSKTLGSLKSSASSSSTSQTPSSPKEGPA
;
A
#
# COMPACT_ATOMS: atom_id res chain seq x y z
N MET A 1 -15.59 22.16 -25.09
CA MET A 1 -15.01 23.40 -24.50
C MET A 1 -14.56 23.07 -23.08
N PRO A 2 -13.31 23.33 -22.69
CA PRO A 2 -12.82 23.20 -21.31
C PRO A 2 -13.61 24.07 -20.33
N GLU A 3 -13.57 23.73 -19.04
CA GLU A 3 -14.31 24.41 -17.96
C GLU A 3 -14.04 25.91 -17.90
N GLU A 4 -12.76 26.31 -17.87
CA GLU A 4 -12.36 27.72 -17.79
C GLU A 4 -12.93 28.55 -18.96
N GLN A 5 -12.84 28.00 -20.18
CA GLN A 5 -13.37 28.65 -21.37
C GLN A 5 -14.90 28.74 -21.33
N ALA A 6 -15.58 27.70 -20.82
CA ALA A 6 -17.02 27.71 -20.65
C ALA A 6 -17.46 28.78 -19.64
N PHE A 7 -16.73 28.96 -18.53
CA PHE A 7 -16.95 30.04 -17.59
C PHE A 7 -16.78 31.42 -18.26
N CYS A 8 -15.70 31.61 -19.03
CA CYS A 8 -15.49 32.87 -19.76
C CYS A 8 -16.64 33.18 -20.72
N VAL A 9 -17.11 32.21 -21.49
CA VAL A 9 -18.23 32.38 -22.42
C VAL A 9 -19.52 32.68 -21.65
N LEU A 10 -19.78 31.98 -20.54
CA LEU A 10 -20.94 32.26 -19.69
C LEU A 10 -20.92 33.69 -19.15
N VAL A 11 -19.79 34.17 -18.65
CA VAL A 11 -19.62 35.57 -18.20
C VAL A 11 -19.95 36.54 -19.34
N LYS A 12 -19.46 36.27 -20.56
CA LYS A 12 -19.78 37.10 -21.74
C LYS A 12 -21.28 37.09 -22.04
N ILE A 13 -21.94 35.93 -22.05
CA ILE A 13 -23.39 35.82 -22.26
C ILE A 13 -24.16 36.62 -21.20
N MET A 14 -23.75 36.51 -19.93
CA MET A 14 -24.41 37.18 -18.82
C MET A 14 -24.26 38.70 -18.88
N TYR A 15 -23.05 39.21 -19.15
CA TYR A 15 -22.75 40.64 -19.06
C TYR A 15 -22.80 41.38 -20.39
N GLU A 16 -22.21 40.83 -21.45
CA GLU A 16 -22.09 41.52 -22.76
C GLU A 16 -23.30 41.29 -23.65
N TYR A 17 -23.86 40.06 -23.65
CA TYR A 17 -25.12 39.77 -24.36
C TYR A 17 -26.36 40.16 -23.56
N GLY A 18 -26.18 40.62 -22.31
CA GLY A 18 -27.23 41.20 -21.49
C GLY A 18 -28.19 40.20 -20.84
N LEU A 19 -27.89 38.90 -20.81
CA LEU A 19 -28.78 37.90 -20.19
C LEU A 19 -29.03 38.19 -18.70
N ARG A 20 -28.02 38.69 -17.97
CA ARG A 20 -28.13 39.06 -16.55
C ARG A 20 -29.22 40.11 -16.31
N ALA A 21 -29.46 41.01 -17.25
CA ALA A 21 -30.43 42.10 -17.08
C ALA A 21 -31.84 41.55 -16.86
N LEU A 22 -32.19 40.42 -17.48
CA LEU A 22 -33.47 39.75 -17.32
C LEU A 22 -33.75 39.27 -15.88
N TYR A 23 -32.72 39.12 -15.05
CA TYR A 23 -32.83 38.65 -13.66
C TYR A 23 -32.85 39.80 -12.63
N LYS A 24 -32.62 41.04 -13.05
CA LYS A 24 -32.57 42.20 -12.14
C LYS A 24 -33.97 42.74 -11.84
N ASN A 25 -34.08 43.54 -10.77
CA ASN A 25 -35.26 44.35 -10.43
C ASN A 25 -36.59 43.56 -10.47
N ASN A 26 -36.62 42.36 -9.89
CA ASN A 26 -37.79 41.47 -9.96
C ASN A 26 -38.25 41.17 -11.40
N PHE A 27 -37.30 40.86 -12.28
CA PHE A 27 -37.54 40.44 -13.66
C PHE A 27 -38.17 41.51 -14.56
N GLU A 28 -37.92 42.79 -14.28
CA GLU A 28 -38.50 43.92 -15.03
C GLU A 28 -38.23 43.84 -16.54
N ASP A 29 -36.97 43.62 -16.92
CA ASP A 29 -36.57 43.48 -18.33
C ASP A 29 -37.20 42.24 -18.98
N LEU A 30 -37.40 41.16 -18.23
CA LEU A 30 -38.06 39.96 -18.72
C LEU A 30 -39.55 40.23 -19.01
N HIS A 31 -40.25 40.95 -18.13
CA HIS A 31 -41.63 41.38 -18.38
C HIS A 31 -41.73 42.28 -19.62
N CYS A 32 -40.74 43.14 -19.84
CA CYS A 32 -40.62 43.89 -21.10
C CYS A 32 -40.46 42.94 -22.31
N LYS A 33 -39.67 41.87 -22.21
CA LYS A 33 -39.56 40.86 -23.29
C LYS A 33 -40.90 40.15 -23.57
N PHE A 34 -41.69 39.83 -22.54
CA PHE A 34 -43.02 39.26 -22.72
C PHE A 34 -43.94 40.20 -23.50
N TYR A 35 -43.98 41.47 -23.10
CA TYR A 35 -44.74 42.48 -23.83
C TYR A 35 -44.30 42.57 -25.29
N GLN A 36 -42.99 42.65 -25.54
CA GLN A 36 -42.44 42.66 -26.91
C GLN A 36 -42.87 41.43 -27.72
N LEU A 37 -42.84 40.24 -27.12
CA LEU A 37 -43.26 39.00 -27.79
C LEU A 37 -44.76 39.05 -28.12
N GLU A 38 -45.61 39.48 -27.20
CA GLU A 38 -47.05 39.59 -27.42
C GLU A 38 -47.39 40.62 -28.50
N ARG A 39 -46.71 41.78 -28.53
CA ARG A 39 -46.86 42.77 -29.62
C ARG A 39 -46.43 42.19 -30.97
N LEU A 40 -45.33 41.42 -31.01
CA LEU A 40 -44.90 40.74 -32.24
C LEU A 40 -45.89 39.65 -32.66
N MET A 41 -46.46 38.90 -31.73
CA MET A 41 -47.51 37.92 -32.01
C MET A 41 -48.76 38.60 -32.57
N GLN A 42 -49.19 39.73 -31.99
CA GLN A 42 -50.33 40.48 -32.50
C GLN A 42 -50.12 40.92 -33.95
N GLU A 43 -48.91 41.36 -34.31
CA GLU A 43 -48.60 41.80 -35.68
C GLU A 43 -48.42 40.64 -36.67
N GLN A 44 -47.82 39.52 -36.26
CA GLN A 44 -47.37 38.46 -37.18
C GLN A 44 -48.22 37.18 -37.13
N LEU A 45 -48.93 36.95 -36.03
CA LEU A 45 -49.77 35.78 -35.75
C LEU A 45 -51.10 36.23 -35.09
N PRO A 46 -51.86 37.16 -35.70
CA PRO A 46 -53.00 37.82 -35.05
C PRO A 46 -54.05 36.84 -34.53
N ASP A 47 -54.38 35.79 -35.30
CA ASP A 47 -55.38 34.79 -34.89
C ASP A 47 -54.96 34.04 -33.62
N LEU A 48 -53.66 33.71 -33.51
CA LEU A 48 -53.12 33.01 -32.35
C LEU A 48 -53.06 33.95 -31.13
N TRP A 49 -52.70 35.22 -31.36
CA TRP A 49 -52.71 36.23 -30.31
C TRP A 49 -54.12 36.43 -29.75
N SER A 50 -55.14 36.59 -30.61
CA SER A 50 -56.54 36.73 -30.17
C SER A 50 -57.01 35.53 -29.36
N HIS A 51 -56.71 34.31 -29.83
CA HIS A 51 -57.01 33.09 -29.07
C HIS A 51 -56.36 33.06 -27.69
N PHE A 52 -55.09 33.49 -27.59
CA PHE A 52 -54.40 33.56 -26.30
C PHE A 52 -55.01 34.62 -25.37
N GLN A 53 -55.49 35.75 -25.90
CA GLN A 53 -56.22 36.74 -25.11
C GLN A 53 -57.56 36.18 -24.60
N GLU A 54 -58.31 35.45 -25.43
CA GLU A 54 -59.57 34.82 -25.02
C GLU A 54 -59.37 33.78 -23.91
N LEU A 55 -58.25 33.05 -23.94
CA LEU A 55 -57.88 32.08 -22.90
C LEU A 55 -57.23 32.72 -21.66
N ASN A 56 -56.96 34.03 -21.65
CA ASN A 56 -56.10 34.70 -20.67
C ASN A 56 -54.73 34.03 -20.51
N LEU A 57 -54.16 33.55 -21.61
CA LEU A 57 -52.87 32.88 -21.66
C LEU A 57 -51.75 33.89 -21.95
N GLU A 58 -51.08 34.33 -20.89
CA GLU A 58 -50.01 35.33 -20.98
C GLU A 58 -48.63 34.70 -21.28
N ALA A 59 -47.75 35.47 -21.92
CA ALA A 59 -46.42 34.99 -22.31
C ALA A 59 -45.55 34.52 -21.13
N HIS A 60 -45.72 35.10 -19.93
CA HIS A 60 -44.96 34.69 -18.75
C HIS A 60 -45.21 33.22 -18.37
N MET A 61 -46.38 32.66 -18.70
CA MET A 61 -46.78 31.29 -18.35
C MET A 61 -46.04 30.22 -19.16
N TYR A 62 -45.58 30.54 -20.37
CA TYR A 62 -44.92 29.56 -21.26
C TYR A 62 -43.52 29.98 -21.75
N ALA A 63 -43.22 31.28 -21.84
CA ALA A 63 -42.00 31.79 -22.44
C ALA A 63 -40.89 32.14 -21.43
N SER A 64 -41.16 32.13 -20.11
CA SER A 64 -40.17 32.48 -19.09
C SER A 64 -38.84 31.74 -19.26
N GLN A 65 -38.90 30.42 -19.45
CA GLN A 65 -37.70 29.59 -19.63
C GLN A 65 -37.03 29.80 -20.99
N TRP A 66 -37.77 30.23 -22.01
CA TRP A 66 -37.21 30.49 -23.34
C TRP A 66 -36.20 31.64 -23.28
N PHE A 67 -36.55 32.72 -22.57
CA PHE A 67 -35.68 33.87 -22.37
C PHE A 67 -34.60 33.63 -21.31
N LEU A 68 -34.98 33.18 -20.11
CA LEU A 68 -34.03 33.05 -19.00
C LEU A 68 -32.98 31.97 -19.24
N THR A 69 -33.37 30.85 -19.85
CA THR A 69 -32.46 29.71 -20.05
C THR A 69 -31.99 29.57 -21.48
N LEU A 70 -32.35 30.50 -22.37
CA LEU A 70 -32.00 30.43 -23.80
C LEU A 70 -32.43 29.08 -24.41
N PHE A 71 -33.62 28.61 -24.02
CA PHE A 71 -34.21 27.29 -24.36
C PHE A 71 -33.49 26.04 -23.82
N THR A 72 -32.36 26.16 -23.12
CA THR A 72 -31.55 25.04 -22.63
C THR A 72 -32.28 24.12 -21.64
N ALA A 73 -33.27 24.62 -20.90
CA ALA A 73 -33.92 23.86 -19.82
C ALA A 73 -34.89 22.76 -20.30
N LYS A 74 -35.49 22.90 -21.50
CA LYS A 74 -36.57 22.00 -21.96
C LYS A 74 -36.34 21.44 -23.36
N PHE A 75 -35.59 22.12 -24.21
CA PHE A 75 -35.43 21.72 -25.61
C PHE A 75 -34.23 20.79 -25.81
N PRO A 76 -34.26 19.90 -26.82
CA PRO A 76 -33.15 18.99 -27.13
C PRO A 76 -31.86 19.72 -27.47
N LEU A 77 -30.71 19.16 -27.07
CA LEU A 77 -29.39 19.78 -27.25
C LEU A 77 -29.06 20.13 -28.71
N CYS A 78 -29.46 19.31 -29.68
CA CYS A 78 -29.24 19.58 -31.10
C CYS A 78 -29.87 20.91 -31.55
N MET A 79 -31.03 21.28 -31.00
CA MET A 79 -31.66 22.57 -31.25
C MET A 79 -30.99 23.70 -30.47
N VAL A 80 -30.66 23.44 -29.20
CA VAL A 80 -30.05 24.43 -28.31
C VAL A 80 -28.68 24.88 -28.81
N PHE A 81 -27.88 23.98 -29.40
CA PHE A 81 -26.60 24.34 -30.01
C PHE A 81 -26.77 25.34 -31.16
N HIS A 82 -27.71 25.12 -32.07
CA HIS A 82 -27.98 26.09 -33.13
C HIS A 82 -28.50 27.43 -32.60
N ILE A 83 -29.32 27.43 -31.54
CA ILE A 83 -29.76 28.67 -30.89
C ILE A 83 -28.55 29.40 -30.30
N THR A 84 -27.61 28.66 -29.72
CA THR A 84 -26.39 29.22 -29.13
C THR A 84 -25.49 29.82 -30.21
N ASP A 85 -25.33 29.13 -31.35
CA ASP A 85 -24.58 29.64 -32.50
C ASP A 85 -25.13 30.99 -32.98
N LEU A 86 -26.46 31.06 -33.17
CA LEU A 86 -27.12 32.29 -33.62
C LEU A 86 -27.10 33.37 -32.54
N LEU A 87 -27.24 33.02 -31.26
CA LEU A 87 -27.14 33.96 -30.14
C LEU A 87 -25.78 34.64 -30.10
N LEU A 88 -24.70 33.86 -30.22
CA LEU A 88 -23.33 34.39 -30.18
C LEU A 88 -22.98 35.19 -31.45
N CYS A 89 -23.71 35.01 -32.54
CA CYS A 89 -23.50 35.76 -33.79
C CYS A 89 -24.36 37.04 -33.86
N GLU A 90 -25.66 36.93 -33.57
CA GLU A 90 -26.68 37.97 -33.81
C GLU A 90 -27.15 38.68 -32.52
N GLY A 91 -26.82 38.12 -31.35
CA GLY A 91 -27.21 38.65 -30.04
C GLY A 91 -28.55 38.14 -29.51
N LEU A 92 -28.93 38.63 -28.33
CA LEU A 92 -30.07 38.14 -27.54
C LEU A 92 -31.43 38.23 -28.26
N ASN A 93 -31.56 39.09 -29.27
CA ASN A 93 -32.82 39.26 -30.00
C ASN A 93 -33.23 38.02 -30.79
N ILE A 94 -32.30 37.10 -31.10
CA ILE A 94 -32.64 35.84 -31.78
C ILE A 94 -33.66 35.01 -31.01
N ILE A 95 -33.76 35.19 -29.68
CA ILE A 95 -34.73 34.50 -28.85
C ILE A 95 -36.18 34.82 -29.30
N PHE A 96 -36.45 36.05 -29.77
CA PHE A 96 -37.74 36.41 -30.36
C PHE A 96 -38.00 35.67 -31.67
N ASN A 97 -37.00 35.59 -32.54
CA ASN A 97 -37.10 34.87 -33.82
C ASN A 97 -37.45 33.40 -33.59
N VAL A 98 -36.76 32.74 -32.66
CA VAL A 98 -36.99 31.33 -32.32
C VAL A 98 -38.37 31.15 -31.67
N ALA A 99 -38.76 32.03 -30.74
CA ALA A 99 -40.07 31.99 -30.10
C ALA A 99 -41.21 32.11 -31.13
N LEU A 100 -41.12 33.08 -32.04
CA LEU A 100 -42.10 33.26 -33.11
C LEU A 100 -42.12 32.08 -34.10
N ALA A 101 -40.96 31.48 -34.41
CA ALA A 101 -40.90 30.30 -35.26
C ALA A 101 -41.60 29.09 -34.61
N LEU A 102 -41.39 28.90 -33.30
CA LEU A 102 -42.05 27.84 -32.51
C LEU A 102 -43.57 28.01 -32.50
N LEU A 103 -44.03 29.24 -32.23
CA LEU A 103 -45.45 29.59 -32.21
C LEU A 103 -46.09 29.45 -33.59
N LYS A 104 -45.42 29.94 -34.64
CA LYS A 104 -45.90 29.87 -36.02
C LYS A 104 -46.03 28.42 -36.50
N THR A 105 -45.05 27.57 -36.19
CA THR A 105 -45.05 26.15 -36.58
C THR A 105 -46.10 25.34 -35.82
N SER A 106 -46.49 25.79 -34.63
CA SER A 106 -47.44 25.10 -33.75
C SER A 106 -48.83 25.76 -33.74
N LYS A 107 -49.08 26.71 -34.64
CA LYS A 107 -50.28 27.56 -34.64
C LYS A 107 -51.56 26.72 -34.63
N GLU A 108 -51.68 25.75 -35.52
CA GLU A 108 -52.89 24.93 -35.67
C GLU A 108 -53.19 24.08 -34.42
N ASP A 109 -52.15 23.52 -33.78
CA ASP A 109 -52.32 22.75 -32.54
C ASP A 109 -52.76 23.65 -31.38
N LEU A 110 -52.22 24.88 -31.33
CA LEU A 110 -52.49 25.84 -30.26
C LEU A 110 -53.87 26.49 -30.39
N LEU A 111 -54.37 26.71 -31.62
CA LEU A 111 -55.72 27.23 -31.85
C LEU A 111 -56.83 26.25 -31.44
N GLN A 112 -56.53 24.95 -31.43
CA GLN A 112 -57.48 23.91 -31.01
C GLN A 112 -57.41 23.61 -29.51
N ALA A 113 -56.41 24.15 -28.82
CA ALA A 113 -56.18 23.89 -27.41
C ALA A 113 -56.95 24.90 -26.53
N ASP A 114 -57.46 24.42 -25.41
CA ASP A 114 -57.89 25.24 -24.29
C ASP A 114 -56.68 25.67 -23.43
N PHE A 115 -56.92 26.41 -22.34
CA PHE A 115 -55.87 26.93 -21.47
C PHE A 115 -54.92 25.82 -20.95
N GLU A 116 -55.46 24.73 -20.41
CA GLU A 116 -54.66 23.62 -19.89
C GLU A 116 -53.94 22.86 -21.02
N GLY A 117 -54.64 22.62 -22.13
CA GLY A 117 -54.11 21.99 -23.33
C GLY A 117 -52.91 22.74 -23.88
N ALA A 118 -52.97 24.06 -23.96
CA ALA A 118 -51.88 24.91 -24.45
C ALA A 118 -50.65 24.83 -23.54
N LEU A 119 -50.82 24.94 -22.22
CA LEU A 119 -49.71 24.79 -21.26
C LEU A 119 -49.08 23.40 -21.32
N LYS A 120 -49.91 22.35 -21.43
CA LYS A 120 -49.44 20.97 -21.60
C LYS A 120 -48.69 20.78 -22.92
N PHE A 121 -49.15 21.42 -24.00
CA PHE A 121 -48.49 21.40 -25.29
C PHE A 121 -47.09 22.01 -25.21
N PHE A 122 -46.96 23.23 -24.65
CA PHE A 122 -45.67 23.90 -24.47
C PHE A 122 -44.70 23.10 -23.61
N ARG A 123 -45.20 22.49 -22.52
CA ARG A 123 -44.36 21.73 -21.58
C ARG A 123 -43.88 20.39 -22.13
N VAL A 124 -44.73 19.68 -22.89
CA VAL A 124 -44.51 18.26 -23.22
C VAL A 124 -44.38 18.01 -24.70
N GLN A 125 -45.27 18.53 -25.53
CA GLN A 125 -45.33 18.16 -26.95
C GLN A 125 -44.34 18.98 -27.78
N LEU A 126 -44.27 20.28 -27.54
CA LEU A 126 -43.43 21.19 -28.30
C LEU A 126 -41.94 20.79 -28.29
N PRO A 127 -41.29 20.52 -27.13
CA PRO A 127 -39.88 20.14 -27.13
C PRO A 127 -39.62 18.78 -27.80
N LYS A 128 -40.59 17.85 -27.75
CA LYS A 128 -40.46 16.52 -28.37
C LYS A 128 -40.35 16.60 -29.89
N ARG A 129 -40.98 17.58 -30.53
CA ARG A 129 -40.95 17.77 -32.00
C ARG A 129 -39.54 18.03 -32.53
N TYR A 130 -38.67 18.63 -31.72
CA TYR A 130 -37.33 19.04 -32.14
C TYR A 130 -36.21 18.10 -31.68
N ARG A 131 -36.54 16.86 -31.31
CA ARG A 131 -35.52 15.83 -31.01
C ARG A 131 -34.76 15.40 -32.26
N ALA A 132 -35.45 15.35 -33.40
CA ALA A 132 -34.83 15.08 -34.68
C ALA A 132 -34.06 16.33 -35.17
N ALA A 133 -32.79 16.15 -35.50
CA ALA A 133 -31.91 17.24 -35.93
C ALA A 133 -32.46 17.99 -37.17
N GLU A 134 -33.15 17.28 -38.07
CA GLU A 134 -33.77 17.88 -39.26
C GLU A 134 -34.86 18.90 -38.91
N ASN A 135 -35.70 18.57 -37.92
CA ASN A 135 -36.75 19.49 -37.46
C ASN A 135 -36.13 20.72 -36.79
N ALA A 136 -35.05 20.54 -36.03
CA ALA A 136 -34.31 21.64 -35.42
C ALA A 136 -33.71 22.57 -36.50
N ARG A 137 -33.03 22.01 -37.51
CA ARG A 137 -32.49 22.80 -38.64
C ARG A 137 -33.57 23.60 -39.35
N ARG A 138 -34.68 22.96 -39.72
CA ARG A 138 -35.81 23.63 -40.38
C ARG A 138 -36.41 24.74 -39.53
N LEU A 139 -36.50 24.56 -38.21
CA LEU A 139 -36.94 25.61 -37.30
C LEU A 139 -35.98 26.80 -37.29
N MET A 140 -34.67 26.56 -37.29
CA MET A 140 -33.66 27.64 -37.33
C MET A 140 -33.72 28.42 -38.63
N GLU A 141 -33.88 27.74 -39.77
CA GLU A 141 -34.11 28.39 -41.07
C GLU A 141 -35.36 29.28 -41.05
N GLN A 142 -36.45 28.79 -40.45
CA GLN A 142 -37.66 29.59 -40.28
C GLN A 142 -37.43 30.78 -39.36
N ALA A 143 -36.72 30.61 -38.23
CA ALA A 143 -36.41 31.67 -37.29
C ALA A 143 -35.59 32.79 -37.95
N CYS A 144 -34.57 32.44 -38.74
CA CYS A 144 -33.76 33.41 -39.49
C CYS A 144 -34.57 34.17 -40.55
N ASN A 145 -35.63 33.56 -41.09
CA ASN A 145 -36.52 34.20 -42.07
C ASN A 145 -37.59 35.12 -41.43
N ILE A 146 -37.82 35.01 -40.12
CA ILE A 146 -38.77 35.87 -39.41
C ILE A 146 -38.13 37.25 -39.20
N LYS A 147 -38.81 38.29 -39.67
CA LYS A 147 -38.33 39.67 -39.50
C LYS A 147 -38.70 40.17 -38.10
N VAL A 148 -37.70 40.36 -37.26
CA VAL A 148 -37.82 41.06 -35.96
C VAL A 148 -36.93 42.31 -35.98
N PRO A 149 -37.39 43.43 -36.56
CA PRO A 149 -36.57 44.63 -36.66
C PRO A 149 -36.27 45.20 -35.28
N THR A 150 -35.00 45.47 -34.98
CA THR A 150 -34.56 46.06 -33.69
C THR A 150 -35.27 47.39 -33.39
N LYS A 151 -35.61 48.16 -34.44
CA LYS A 151 -36.41 49.40 -34.30
C LYS A 151 -37.79 49.14 -33.70
N LYS A 152 -38.45 48.03 -34.06
CA LYS A 152 -39.76 47.65 -33.49
C LYS A 152 -39.62 47.22 -32.03
N LEU A 153 -38.62 46.40 -31.71
CA LEU A 153 -38.34 46.00 -30.32
C LEU A 153 -38.14 47.24 -29.42
N LYS A 154 -37.30 48.19 -29.86
CA LYS A 154 -37.09 49.46 -29.13
C LYS A 154 -38.37 50.30 -29.00
N LYS A 155 -39.27 50.26 -30.00
CA LYS A 155 -40.56 50.93 -29.93
C LYS A 155 -41.44 50.30 -28.85
N PHE A 156 -41.59 48.96 -28.87
CA PHE A 156 -42.38 48.23 -27.89
C PHE A 156 -41.82 48.32 -26.46
N GLU A 157 -40.49 48.41 -26.32
CA GLU A 157 -39.84 48.68 -25.04
C GLU A 157 -40.26 50.03 -24.46
N LYS A 158 -40.26 51.09 -25.27
CA LYS A 158 -40.74 52.41 -24.85
C LYS A 158 -42.24 52.39 -24.51
N GLU A 159 -43.06 51.73 -25.33
CA GLU A 159 -44.49 51.54 -25.05
C GLU A 159 -44.70 50.85 -23.69
N TYR A 160 -43.93 49.80 -23.38
CA TYR A 160 -43.99 49.10 -22.10
C TYR A 160 -43.57 49.98 -20.92
N GLN A 161 -42.47 50.74 -21.06
CA GLN A 161 -42.00 51.66 -20.03
C GLN A 161 -43.05 52.72 -19.70
N THR A 162 -43.63 53.36 -20.72
CA THR A 162 -44.70 54.36 -20.53
C THR A 162 -45.94 53.74 -19.87
N LEU A 163 -46.32 52.52 -20.26
CA LEU A 163 -47.44 51.81 -19.64
C LEU A 163 -47.18 51.55 -18.15
N ARG A 164 -45.98 51.09 -17.80
CA ARG A 164 -45.59 50.82 -16.40
C ARG A 164 -45.50 52.09 -15.56
N GLU A 165 -44.93 53.15 -16.10
CA GLU A 165 -44.89 54.46 -15.43
C GLU A 165 -46.30 55.00 -15.16
N SER A 166 -47.22 54.87 -16.14
CA SER A 166 -48.60 55.28 -15.96
C SER A 166 -49.33 54.44 -14.91
N GLN A 167 -49.12 53.12 -14.90
CA GLN A 167 -49.67 52.24 -13.87
C GLN A 167 -49.15 52.60 -12.47
N LEU A 168 -47.85 52.89 -12.34
CA LEU A 168 -47.24 53.32 -11.09
C LEU A 168 -47.74 54.69 -10.61
N GLN A 169 -48.08 55.60 -11.53
CA GLN A 169 -48.66 56.90 -11.18
C GLN A 169 -50.13 56.80 -10.75
N GLN A 170 -50.85 55.76 -11.19
CA GLN A 170 -52.24 55.51 -10.78
C GLN A 170 -52.34 54.78 -9.43
N GLU A 171 -51.27 54.12 -8.98
CA GLU A 171 -51.22 53.46 -7.68
C GLU A 171 -51.09 54.51 -6.55
N ASP A 172 -51.90 54.40 -5.49
CA ASP A 172 -51.83 55.32 -4.34
C ASP A 172 -50.42 55.24 -3.73
N PRO A 173 -49.68 56.37 -3.64
CA PRO A 173 -48.35 56.39 -3.04
C PRO A 173 -48.30 55.73 -1.65
N ILE A 174 -49.37 55.85 -0.85
CA ILE A 174 -49.44 55.26 0.49
C ILE A 174 -49.44 53.72 0.40
N ASP A 175 -50.27 53.14 -0.46
CA ASP A 175 -50.35 51.68 -0.63
C ASP A 175 -49.03 51.10 -1.15
N ARG A 176 -48.38 51.81 -2.07
CA ARG A 176 -47.05 51.44 -2.58
C ARG A 176 -46.02 51.42 -1.45
N TYR A 177 -45.93 52.49 -0.66
CA TYR A 177 -44.98 52.55 0.45
C TYR A 177 -45.29 51.53 1.54
N GLN A 178 -46.56 51.26 1.85
CA GLN A 178 -46.93 50.25 2.83
C GLN A 178 -46.53 48.84 2.38
N ARG A 179 -46.74 48.50 1.10
CA ARG A 179 -46.32 47.21 0.55
C ARG A 179 -44.81 47.05 0.55
N GLU A 180 -44.08 48.10 0.18
CA GLU A 180 -42.62 48.09 0.19
C GLU A 180 -42.07 47.99 1.61
N ASN A 181 -42.62 48.74 2.56
CA ASN A 181 -42.20 48.68 3.95
C ASN A 181 -42.45 47.28 4.55
N ARG A 182 -43.58 46.65 4.24
CA ARG A 182 -43.84 45.26 4.63
C ARG A 182 -42.82 44.29 4.04
N ARG A 183 -42.48 44.42 2.75
CA ARG A 183 -41.45 43.60 2.11
C ARG A 183 -40.08 43.79 2.75
N LEU A 184 -39.68 45.03 3.01
CA LEU A 184 -38.40 45.34 3.65
C LEU A 184 -38.34 44.78 5.07
N GLN A 185 -39.43 44.87 5.83
CA GLN A 185 -39.52 44.24 7.16
C GLN A 185 -39.39 42.73 7.10
N GLU A 186 -40.10 42.06 6.17
CA GLU A 186 -39.98 40.62 5.96
C GLU A 186 -38.57 40.20 5.54
N ALA A 187 -37.93 40.98 4.66
CA ALA A 187 -36.56 40.73 4.24
C ALA A 187 -35.55 40.94 5.38
N SER A 188 -35.73 42.00 6.19
CA SER A 188 -34.89 42.24 7.37
C SER A 188 -34.97 41.09 8.36
N MET A 189 -36.19 40.62 8.65
CA MET A 189 -36.40 39.51 9.58
C MET A 189 -35.77 38.21 9.09
N ARG A 190 -35.81 37.93 7.78
CA ARG A 190 -35.12 36.78 7.18
C ARG A 190 -33.60 36.90 7.28
N LEU A 191 -33.05 38.07 6.96
CA LEU A 191 -31.61 38.29 7.04
C LEU A 191 -31.09 38.21 8.47
N GLU A 192 -31.87 38.69 9.45
CA GLU A 192 -31.55 38.52 10.87
C GLU A 192 -31.52 37.04 11.26
N GLN A 193 -32.51 36.25 10.83
CA GLN A 193 -32.53 34.81 11.09
C GLN A 193 -31.34 34.08 10.43
N GLU A 194 -31.04 34.36 9.16
CA GLU A 194 -29.88 33.78 8.48
C GLU A 194 -28.56 34.14 9.17
N ASN A 195 -28.45 35.38 9.68
CA ASN A 195 -27.27 35.81 10.41
C ASN A 195 -27.14 35.09 11.76
N ASP A 196 -28.24 34.88 12.48
CA ASP A 196 -28.26 34.12 13.73
C ASP A 196 -27.89 32.65 13.50
N ASP A 197 -28.41 32.03 12.44
CA ASP A 197 -28.08 30.65 12.05
C ASP A 197 -26.59 30.52 11.70
N LEU A 198 -26.06 31.43 10.88
CA LEU A 198 -24.64 31.47 10.54
C LEU A 198 -23.74 31.71 11.75
N ALA A 199 -24.15 32.58 12.67
CA ALA A 199 -23.42 32.81 13.91
C ALA A 199 -23.39 31.53 14.78
N HIS A 200 -24.51 30.81 14.86
CA HIS A 200 -24.59 29.55 15.58
C HIS A 200 -23.71 28.46 14.96
N GLU A 201 -23.73 28.31 13.64
CA GLU A 201 -22.85 27.38 12.91
C GLU A 201 -21.38 27.72 13.12
N LEU A 202 -21.02 29.00 13.03
CA LEU A 202 -19.65 29.47 13.24
C LEU A 202 -19.14 29.14 14.65
N VAL A 203 -19.95 29.41 15.67
CA VAL A 203 -19.61 29.09 17.07
C VAL A 203 -19.46 27.58 17.25
N THR A 204 -20.39 26.79 16.71
CA THR A 204 -20.37 25.33 16.82
C THR A 204 -19.13 24.74 16.13
N SER A 205 -18.82 25.19 14.91
CA SER A 205 -17.63 24.78 14.18
C SER A 205 -16.35 25.19 14.91
N LYS A 206 -16.31 26.38 15.51
CA LYS A 206 -15.17 26.85 16.29
C LYS A 206 -14.92 25.98 17.52
N ILE A 207 -15.98 25.57 18.23
CA ILE A 207 -15.87 24.67 19.38
C ILE A 207 -15.35 23.29 18.93
N ALA A 208 -15.89 22.73 17.85
CA ALA A 208 -15.43 21.45 17.32
C ALA A 208 -13.94 21.49 16.94
N LEU A 209 -13.52 22.51 16.19
CA LEU A 209 -12.12 22.69 15.80
C LEU A 209 -11.20 22.87 17.02
N ARG A 210 -11.67 23.53 18.08
CA ARG A 210 -10.89 23.67 19.31
C ARG A 210 -10.70 22.32 20.00
N ASN A 211 -11.75 21.50 20.09
CA ASN A 211 -11.65 20.16 20.66
C ASN A 211 -10.72 19.24 19.84
N ASP A 212 -10.76 19.33 18.50
CA ASP A 212 -9.87 18.57 17.62
C ASP A 212 -8.42 19.01 17.79
N LEU A 213 -8.17 20.31 17.96
CA LEU A 213 -6.84 20.86 18.24
C LEU A 213 -6.30 20.34 19.57
N ASP A 214 -7.10 20.42 20.64
CA ASP A 214 -6.70 19.95 21.97
C ASP A 214 -6.38 18.43 21.93
N GLN A 215 -7.17 17.61 21.20
CA GLN A 215 -6.87 16.19 20.99
C GLN A 215 -5.58 15.94 20.18
N ALA A 216 -5.28 16.79 19.20
CA ALA A 216 -4.06 16.68 18.42
C ALA A 216 -2.82 17.03 19.25
N GLU A 217 -2.92 18.05 20.11
CA GLU A 217 -1.88 18.44 21.07
C GLU A 217 -1.60 17.29 22.06
N ASP A 218 -2.64 16.69 22.66
CA ASP A 218 -2.48 15.54 23.56
C ASP A 218 -1.78 14.35 22.87
N LYS A 219 -2.15 14.04 21.63
CA LYS A 219 -1.51 12.97 20.84
C LYS A 219 -0.05 13.28 20.54
N ALA A 220 0.27 14.53 20.22
CA ALA A 220 1.64 14.96 19.96
C ALA A 220 2.51 14.79 21.20
N ASP A 221 1.99 15.13 22.39
CA ASP A 221 2.69 14.97 23.66
C ASP A 221 2.94 13.49 24.00
N VAL A 222 1.97 12.61 23.77
CA VAL A 222 2.15 11.16 23.95
C VAL A 222 3.22 10.62 23.01
N LEU A 223 3.13 10.93 21.71
CA LEU A 223 4.10 10.48 20.72
C LEU A 223 5.51 11.01 21.02
N ASN A 224 5.63 12.23 21.53
CA ASN A 224 6.92 12.81 21.89
C ASN A 224 7.55 12.09 23.10
N LYS A 225 6.74 11.69 24.10
CA LYS A 225 7.20 10.87 25.23
C LYS A 225 7.64 9.48 24.77
N GLU A 226 6.88 8.83 23.90
CA GLU A 226 7.24 7.54 23.32
C GLU A 226 8.52 7.62 22.48
N LEU A 227 8.67 8.68 21.68
CA LEU A 227 9.88 8.93 20.89
C LEU A 227 11.11 9.09 21.79
N LEU A 228 10.98 9.80 22.91
CA LEU A 228 12.09 9.98 23.85
C LEU A 228 12.48 8.64 24.51
N SER A 229 11.49 7.87 24.97
CA SER A 229 11.73 6.55 25.57
C SER A 229 12.37 5.57 24.58
N THR A 230 11.89 5.54 23.33
CA THR A 230 12.45 4.67 22.28
C THR A 230 13.86 5.07 21.89
N LYS A 231 14.16 6.38 21.80
CA LYS A 231 15.53 6.87 21.59
C LYS A 231 16.47 6.45 22.72
N GLN A 232 16.04 6.57 23.98
CA GLN A 232 16.86 6.15 25.11
C GLN A 232 17.16 4.64 25.05
N ARG A 233 16.14 3.81 24.81
CA ARG A 233 16.32 2.37 24.68
C ARG A 233 17.22 1.99 23.50
N LEU A 234 17.17 2.75 22.40
CA LEU A 234 18.05 2.54 21.25
C LEU A 234 19.51 2.76 21.66
N VAL A 235 19.82 3.86 22.34
CA VAL A 235 21.17 4.16 22.83
C VAL A 235 21.68 3.04 23.75
N GLU A 236 20.87 2.62 24.72
CA GLU A 236 21.22 1.52 25.63
C GLU A 236 21.51 0.20 24.86
N THR A 237 20.71 -0.09 23.84
CA THR A 237 20.89 -1.29 23.00
C THR A 237 22.15 -1.20 22.13
N GLU A 238 22.46 -0.01 21.60
CA GLU A 238 23.67 0.23 20.80
C GLU A 238 24.94 0.10 21.66
N GLU A 239 24.91 0.61 22.90
CA GLU A 239 26.01 0.46 23.85
C GLU A 239 26.24 -1.00 24.25
N GLU A 240 25.17 -1.75 24.50
CA GLU A 240 25.24 -3.19 24.81
C GLU A 240 25.78 -3.99 23.62
N LYS A 241 25.31 -3.69 22.41
CA LYS A 241 25.84 -4.30 21.18
C LYS A 241 27.34 -4.03 21.04
N ARG A 242 27.79 -2.79 21.27
CA ARG A 242 29.22 -2.42 21.21
C ARG A 242 30.04 -3.23 22.21
N ARG A 243 29.54 -3.40 23.45
CA ARG A 243 30.19 -4.22 24.47
C ARG A 243 30.31 -5.69 24.04
N GLN A 244 29.24 -6.27 23.51
CA GLN A 244 29.24 -7.65 23.02
C GLN A 244 30.19 -7.85 21.84
N GLU A 245 30.30 -6.86 20.93
CA GLU A 245 31.26 -6.89 19.83
C GLU A 245 32.72 -6.86 20.33
N GLU A 246 33.02 -6.05 21.36
CA GLU A 246 34.33 -5.99 22.00
C GLU A 246 34.68 -7.32 22.71
N GLU A 247 33.75 -7.88 23.48
CA GLU A 247 33.92 -9.19 24.13
C GLU A 247 34.14 -10.31 23.11
N THR A 248 33.36 -10.31 22.02
CA THR A 248 33.52 -11.28 20.93
C THR A 248 34.89 -11.14 20.25
N ALA A 249 35.38 -9.91 20.05
CA ALA A 249 36.68 -9.67 19.47
C ALA A 249 37.81 -10.17 20.38
N GLN A 250 37.71 -9.90 21.69
CA GLN A 250 38.67 -10.42 22.69
C GLN A 250 38.68 -11.95 22.72
N LEU A 251 37.50 -12.57 22.71
CA LEU A 251 37.37 -14.02 22.74
C LEU A 251 37.96 -14.66 21.47
N LYS A 252 37.71 -14.07 20.28
CA LYS A 252 38.34 -14.50 19.02
C LYS A 252 39.87 -14.43 19.09
N GLU A 253 40.40 -13.38 19.69
CA GLU A 253 41.86 -13.21 19.85
C GLU A 253 42.45 -14.25 20.81
N VAL A 254 41.76 -14.58 21.91
CA VAL A 254 42.17 -15.66 22.82
C VAL A 254 42.15 -17.00 22.09
N PHE A 255 41.07 -17.35 21.39
CA PHE A 255 41.00 -18.58 20.61
C PHE A 255 42.09 -18.67 19.54
N ARG A 256 42.40 -17.56 18.86
CA ARG A 256 43.48 -17.51 17.87
C ARG A 256 44.84 -17.85 18.50
N ARG A 257 45.15 -17.26 19.66
CA ARG A 257 46.42 -17.54 20.37
C ARG A 257 46.51 -18.99 20.85
N GLU A 258 45.44 -19.54 21.38
CA GLU A 258 45.42 -20.94 21.83
C GLU A 258 45.53 -21.91 20.64
N LEU A 259 44.91 -21.59 19.51
CA LEU A 259 45.06 -22.37 18.27
C LEU A 259 46.51 -22.35 17.77
N GLU A 260 47.15 -21.18 17.72
CA GLU A 260 48.55 -21.04 17.31
C GLU A 260 49.51 -21.84 18.23
N LYS A 261 49.26 -21.82 19.55
CA LYS A 261 50.01 -22.64 20.51
C LYS A 261 49.81 -24.13 20.26
N ALA A 262 48.56 -24.57 20.08
CA ALA A 262 48.25 -25.97 19.80
C ALA A 262 48.89 -26.44 18.50
N GLU A 263 48.86 -25.62 17.43
CA GLU A 263 49.55 -25.91 16.17
C GLU A 263 51.08 -26.01 16.35
N LEU A 264 51.68 -25.15 17.17
CA LEU A 264 53.11 -25.23 17.47
C LEU A 264 53.45 -26.52 18.21
N GLU A 265 52.65 -26.92 19.21
CA GLU A 265 52.84 -28.18 19.94
C GLU A 265 52.62 -29.41 19.05
N ILE A 266 51.64 -29.38 18.14
CA ILE A 266 51.46 -30.43 17.13
C ILE A 266 52.70 -30.54 16.24
N LYS A 267 53.28 -29.41 15.80
CA LYS A 267 54.52 -29.42 14.99
C LYS A 267 55.69 -30.03 15.76
N LYS A 268 55.88 -29.65 17.04
CA LYS A 268 56.94 -30.20 17.89
C LYS A 268 56.77 -31.71 18.11
N THR A 269 55.58 -32.15 18.49
CA THR A 269 55.28 -33.58 18.73
C THR A 269 55.44 -34.39 17.44
N THR A 270 55.01 -33.86 16.29
CA THR A 270 55.22 -34.48 14.98
C THR A 270 56.72 -34.63 14.64
N ALA A 271 57.53 -33.61 14.92
CA ALA A 271 58.98 -33.66 14.71
C ALA A 271 59.65 -34.71 15.63
N ILE A 272 59.29 -34.74 16.91
CA ILE A 272 59.79 -35.74 17.87
C ILE A 272 59.41 -37.16 17.40
N ILE A 273 58.17 -37.37 16.95
CA ILE A 273 57.73 -38.67 16.42
C ILE A 273 58.55 -39.06 15.18
N ALA A 274 58.87 -38.11 14.30
CA ALA A 274 59.70 -38.37 13.13
C ALA A 274 61.14 -38.76 13.51
N GLU A 275 61.75 -38.04 14.45
CA GLU A 275 63.08 -38.36 15.00
C GLU A 275 63.09 -39.73 15.69
N TYR A 276 62.08 -40.02 16.52
CA TYR A 276 61.93 -41.32 17.18
C TYR A 276 61.84 -42.46 16.16
N LYS A 277 61.00 -42.31 15.12
CA LYS A 277 60.91 -43.28 14.01
C LYS A 277 62.25 -43.48 13.30
N GLN A 278 63.01 -42.41 13.09
CA GLN A 278 64.34 -42.47 12.48
C GLN A 278 65.33 -43.25 13.36
N ILE A 279 65.34 -42.99 14.68
CA ILE A 279 66.19 -43.72 15.64
C ILE A 279 65.82 -45.20 15.65
N CYS A 280 64.53 -45.55 15.74
CA CYS A 280 64.06 -46.94 15.69
C CYS A 280 64.49 -47.65 14.41
N SER A 281 64.40 -46.97 13.25
CA SER A 281 64.87 -47.51 11.98
C SER A 281 66.38 -47.76 12.00
N GLN A 282 67.19 -46.81 12.49
CA GLN A 282 68.64 -46.96 12.61
C GLN A 282 69.05 -48.10 13.54
N LEU A 283 68.36 -48.22 14.69
CA LEU A 283 68.59 -49.30 15.65
C LEU A 283 68.25 -50.66 15.04
N SER A 284 67.12 -50.76 14.32
CA SER A 284 66.72 -51.99 13.62
C SER A 284 67.77 -52.40 12.58
N THR A 285 68.25 -51.46 11.77
CA THR A 285 69.31 -51.73 10.78
C THR A 285 70.64 -52.13 11.45
N ARG A 286 71.00 -51.54 12.60
CA ARG A 286 72.20 -51.94 13.34
C ARG A 286 72.06 -53.34 13.93
N LEU A 287 70.89 -53.66 14.49
CA LEU A 287 70.59 -54.97 15.05
C LEU A 287 70.65 -56.05 13.96
N GLU A 288 70.06 -55.81 12.79
CA GLU A 288 70.15 -56.71 11.64
C GLU A 288 71.61 -56.92 11.21
N LYS A 289 72.40 -55.85 11.11
CA LYS A 289 73.84 -55.96 10.78
C LYS A 289 74.62 -56.77 11.82
N GLN A 290 74.37 -56.55 13.11
CA GLN A 290 75.01 -57.32 14.18
C GLN A 290 74.60 -58.79 14.15
N GLN A 291 73.32 -59.10 13.93
CA GLN A 291 72.83 -60.48 13.80
C GLN A 291 73.46 -61.19 12.60
N VAL A 292 73.59 -60.50 11.46
CA VAL A 292 74.27 -61.06 10.28
C VAL A 292 75.75 -61.31 10.59
N ALA A 293 76.46 -60.35 11.19
CA ALA A 293 77.87 -60.50 11.53
C ALA A 293 78.12 -61.63 12.56
N THR A 294 77.30 -61.71 13.63
CA THR A 294 77.41 -62.81 14.60
C THR A 294 77.06 -64.16 13.99
N LYS A 295 76.10 -64.21 13.06
CA LYS A 295 75.78 -65.44 12.32
C LYS A 295 76.96 -65.86 11.43
N GLU A 296 77.60 -64.92 10.72
CA GLU A 296 78.80 -65.18 9.93
C GLU A 296 79.97 -65.65 10.81
N GLU A 297 80.22 -65.01 11.96
CA GLU A 297 81.24 -65.45 12.93
C GLU A 297 80.93 -66.84 13.49
N LEU A 298 79.67 -67.12 13.84
CA LEU A 298 79.23 -68.44 14.28
C LEU A 298 79.41 -69.49 13.18
N ASP A 299 79.15 -69.15 11.91
CA ASP A 299 79.38 -70.05 10.78
C ASP A 299 80.88 -70.29 10.53
N ILE A 300 81.75 -69.29 10.76
CA ILE A 300 83.22 -69.47 10.74
C ILE A 300 83.67 -70.38 11.88
N VAL A 301 83.19 -70.16 13.11
CA VAL A 301 83.50 -71.01 14.27
C VAL A 301 82.99 -72.42 14.03
N ARG A 302 81.75 -72.58 13.56
CA ARG A 302 81.15 -73.87 13.18
C ARG A 302 82.00 -74.56 12.12
N SER A 303 82.44 -73.85 11.07
CA SER A 303 83.31 -74.40 10.03
C SER A 303 84.65 -74.88 10.58
N LYS A 304 85.30 -74.09 11.46
CA LYS A 304 86.55 -74.48 12.13
C LYS A 304 86.37 -75.68 13.08
N VAL A 305 85.27 -75.74 13.83
CA VAL A 305 84.94 -76.87 14.72
C VAL A 305 84.71 -78.16 13.91
N MET A 306 83.97 -78.06 12.80
CA MET A 306 83.71 -79.21 11.91
C MET A 306 84.93 -79.66 11.09
N GLY A 307 85.93 -78.78 10.90
CA GLY A 307 87.20 -79.09 10.24
C GLY A 307 88.28 -79.70 11.15
N CYS A 308 88.03 -79.81 12.46
CA CYS A 308 88.98 -80.39 13.41
C CYS A 308 88.70 -81.89 13.63
N GLU A 309 89.68 -82.74 13.32
CA GLU A 309 89.56 -84.22 13.41
C GLU A 309 89.30 -84.77 14.81
N ARG A 310 89.46 -83.97 15.87
CA ARG A 310 89.14 -84.35 17.27
C ARG A 310 87.86 -83.70 17.83
N CYS A 311 87.36 -82.62 17.22
CA CYS A 311 86.22 -81.85 17.76
C CYS A 311 84.91 -82.06 16.97
N ARG A 312 84.99 -82.51 15.71
CA ARG A 312 83.82 -82.82 14.87
C ARG A 312 82.88 -83.85 15.51
N ASP A 313 83.43 -84.86 16.15
CA ASP A 313 82.64 -85.97 16.70
C ASP A 313 82.01 -85.63 18.07
N LEU A 314 82.33 -84.44 18.61
CA LEU A 314 81.80 -83.95 19.89
C LEU A 314 80.61 -82.99 19.73
N PHE A 315 80.35 -82.42 18.54
CA PHE A 315 79.26 -81.47 18.29
C PHE A 315 78.41 -81.89 17.09
N SER A 316 77.07 -81.83 17.21
CA SER A 316 76.18 -82.07 16.07
C SER A 316 76.21 -80.89 15.07
N THR A 317 75.73 -81.09 13.84
CA THR A 317 75.57 -80.02 12.84
C THR A 317 74.67 -78.86 13.30
N ALA A 318 73.94 -79.02 14.40
CA ALA A 318 73.15 -77.99 15.08
C ALA A 318 73.86 -77.33 16.28
N GLY A 319 75.08 -77.75 16.66
CA GLY A 319 75.93 -77.09 17.66
C GLY A 319 75.77 -77.53 19.11
N ALA A 320 75.39 -78.79 19.40
CA ALA A 320 75.26 -79.32 20.78
C ALA A 320 76.17 -80.54 21.06
N LEU A 321 76.69 -80.66 22.30
CA LEU A 321 77.70 -81.63 22.79
C LEU A 321 77.14 -82.99 23.28
N GLN A 322 77.86 -84.11 23.09
CA GLN A 322 77.51 -85.45 23.63
C GLN A 322 78.63 -86.13 24.48
N VAL A 323 78.41 -86.34 25.80
CA VAL A 323 79.03 -87.38 26.69
C VAL A 323 78.08 -87.73 27.85
N SER A 324 78.03 -89.01 28.29
CA SER A 324 77.07 -89.60 29.24
C SER A 324 77.65 -90.23 30.54
N SER A 325 77.22 -89.72 31.73
CA SER A 325 76.88 -90.33 33.07
C SER A 325 77.86 -91.23 33.89
N PRO A 326 77.66 -91.55 35.22
CA PRO A 326 76.56 -91.23 36.18
C PRO A 326 76.93 -90.91 37.68
N GLY A 327 76.00 -90.23 38.39
CA GLY A 327 75.59 -90.55 39.79
C GLY A 327 76.11 -89.71 40.99
N ARG A 328 75.30 -88.82 41.57
CA ARG A 328 74.45 -89.04 42.79
C ARG A 328 73.88 -87.71 43.36
N ASP A 329 72.55 -87.66 43.43
CA ASP A 329 71.64 -86.97 44.37
C ASP A 329 72.03 -85.64 45.02
N LYS A 330 71.31 -84.55 44.69
CA LYS A 330 70.32 -83.88 45.56
C LYS A 330 69.86 -82.54 44.98
N ALA A 331 68.54 -82.44 44.87
CA ALA A 331 67.70 -81.27 45.13
C ALA A 331 68.34 -79.87 45.11
N SER A 332 67.97 -79.10 44.08
CA SER A 332 67.51 -77.71 44.23
C SER A 332 66.85 -77.28 42.93
N THR A 333 65.52 -77.26 42.95
CA THR A 333 64.68 -76.46 42.08
C THR A 333 65.16 -74.99 42.12
N GLU A 334 65.07 -74.28 40.99
CA GLU A 334 65.26 -72.82 40.81
C GLU A 334 66.73 -72.33 40.63
N PRO A 335 67.05 -71.73 39.46
CA PRO A 335 66.77 -70.30 39.21
C PRO A 335 66.10 -69.99 37.84
N LEU A 336 65.62 -71.00 37.11
CA LEU A 336 64.91 -70.80 35.83
C LEU A 336 63.42 -70.46 35.98
N ASP A 337 62.83 -70.69 37.15
CA ASP A 337 61.46 -70.23 37.44
C ASP A 337 61.45 -68.76 37.89
N GLU A 338 62.50 -68.17 38.47
CA GLU A 338 62.49 -66.73 38.83
C GLU A 338 62.49 -65.79 37.61
N GLU A 339 63.30 -66.05 36.56
CA GLU A 339 63.26 -65.24 35.33
C GLU A 339 61.99 -65.50 34.51
N LYS A 340 61.52 -66.75 34.47
CA LYS A 340 60.29 -67.13 33.76
C LYS A 340 59.04 -66.62 34.48
N ASP A 341 59.03 -66.63 35.81
CA ASP A 341 57.95 -66.07 36.61
C ASP A 341 58.03 -64.54 36.65
N GLY A 342 59.23 -63.96 36.60
CA GLY A 342 59.44 -62.52 36.39
C GLY A 342 58.90 -62.04 35.03
N LEU A 343 59.15 -62.79 33.95
CA LEU A 343 58.59 -62.50 32.62
C LEU A 343 57.07 -62.72 32.56
N LYS A 344 56.53 -63.74 33.24
CA LYS A 344 55.07 -63.93 33.37
C LYS A 344 54.43 -62.81 34.18
N GLU A 345 55.09 -62.31 35.21
CA GLU A 345 54.61 -61.20 36.04
C GLU A 345 54.62 -59.90 35.26
N GLN A 346 55.68 -59.63 34.48
CA GLN A 346 55.72 -58.50 33.54
C GLN A 346 54.64 -58.63 32.45
N LEU A 347 54.40 -59.83 31.93
CA LEU A 347 53.34 -60.08 30.96
C LEU A 347 51.96 -59.79 31.57
N ARG A 348 51.71 -60.27 32.80
CA ARG A 348 50.47 -59.97 33.55
C ARG A 348 50.30 -58.48 33.81
N GLN A 349 51.37 -57.78 34.17
CA GLN A 349 51.34 -56.34 34.41
C GLN A 349 51.01 -55.57 33.12
N LEU A 350 51.62 -55.94 32.00
CA LEU A 350 51.31 -55.36 30.69
C LEU A 350 49.88 -55.71 30.23
N GLU A 351 49.40 -56.93 30.51
CA GLU A 351 48.01 -57.32 30.24
C GLU A 351 47.01 -56.49 31.08
N LEU A 352 47.35 -56.19 32.34
CA LEU A 352 46.54 -55.36 33.23
C LEU A 352 46.54 -53.89 32.79
N GLU A 353 47.69 -53.34 32.40
CA GLU A 353 47.80 -51.99 31.85
C GLU A 353 47.06 -51.85 30.52
N LEU A 354 47.13 -52.87 29.66
CA LEU A 354 46.34 -52.94 28.42
C LEU A 354 44.83 -53.01 28.71
N ALA A 355 44.42 -53.76 29.74
CA ALA A 355 43.03 -53.83 30.16
C ALA A 355 42.54 -52.48 30.71
N GLN A 356 43.36 -51.79 31.52
CA GLN A 356 43.04 -50.45 32.04
C GLN A 356 42.94 -49.40 30.94
N THR A 357 43.87 -49.37 29.99
CA THR A 357 43.80 -48.44 28.86
C THR A 357 42.63 -48.73 27.93
N LYS A 358 42.28 -50.01 27.72
CA LYS A 358 41.06 -50.39 26.98
C LYS A 358 39.80 -49.93 27.72
N LEU A 359 39.76 -50.05 29.05
CA LEU A 359 38.63 -49.56 29.84
C LEU A 359 38.50 -48.04 29.73
N GLN A 360 39.59 -47.29 29.89
CA GLN A 360 39.61 -45.84 29.71
C GLN A 360 39.17 -45.41 28.30
N LEU A 361 39.57 -46.16 27.27
CA LEU A 361 39.13 -45.89 25.90
C LEU A 361 37.62 -46.11 25.73
N VAL A 362 37.05 -47.15 26.33
CA VAL A 362 35.61 -47.41 26.29
C VAL A 362 34.84 -46.33 27.05
N GLU A 363 35.31 -45.95 28.24
CA GLU A 363 34.72 -44.86 29.03
C GLU A 363 34.76 -43.53 28.27
N ALA A 364 35.88 -43.19 27.64
CA ALA A 364 35.99 -42.01 26.79
C ALA A 364 35.05 -42.05 25.58
N LYS A 365 34.90 -43.21 24.93
CA LYS A 365 33.95 -43.38 23.82
C LYS A 365 32.50 -43.21 24.28
N CYS A 366 32.12 -43.79 25.41
CA CYS A 366 30.79 -43.58 25.99
C CYS A 366 30.56 -42.10 26.33
N ARG A 367 31.56 -41.41 26.88
CA ARG A 367 31.49 -39.97 27.19
C ARG A 367 31.28 -39.13 25.93
N ILE A 368 32.00 -39.43 24.85
CA ILE A 368 31.85 -38.75 23.56
C ILE A 368 30.43 -38.97 23.01
N GLN A 369 29.94 -40.20 23.05
CA GLN A 369 28.61 -40.53 22.55
C GLN A 369 27.49 -39.84 23.33
N GLU A 370 27.66 -39.69 24.65
CA GLU A 370 26.73 -38.93 25.50
C GLU A 370 26.75 -37.43 25.18
N LEU A 371 27.94 -36.85 24.98
CA LEU A 371 28.08 -35.45 24.57
C LEU A 371 27.51 -35.19 23.17
N GLU A 372 27.66 -36.13 22.23
CA GLU A 372 27.04 -36.04 20.90
C GLU A 372 25.52 -36.08 20.97
N HIS A 373 24.96 -36.90 21.86
CA HIS A 373 23.52 -36.95 22.11
C HIS A 373 23.02 -35.63 22.70
N GLN A 374 23.70 -35.11 23.74
CA GLN A 374 23.36 -33.80 24.35
C GLN A 374 23.43 -32.65 23.33
N ARG A 375 24.47 -32.64 22.48
CA ARG A 375 24.58 -31.66 21.37
C ARG A 375 23.39 -31.78 20.41
N GLY A 376 22.97 -32.99 20.08
CA GLY A 376 21.80 -33.23 19.21
C GLY A 376 20.50 -32.71 19.82
N VAL A 377 20.29 -32.93 21.11
CA VAL A 377 19.11 -32.42 21.84
C VAL A 377 19.12 -30.88 21.85
N LEU A 378 20.23 -30.26 22.24
CA LEU A 378 20.36 -28.79 22.26
C LEU A 378 20.17 -28.17 20.86
N MET A 379 20.70 -28.80 19.81
CA MET A 379 20.48 -28.34 18.43
C MET A 379 19.01 -28.40 18.02
N ASN A 380 18.29 -29.44 18.42
CA ASN A 380 16.85 -29.56 18.17
C ASN A 380 16.05 -28.50 18.94
N GLU A 381 16.42 -28.21 20.19
CA GLU A 381 15.79 -27.16 21.00
C GLU A 381 16.00 -25.77 20.39
N VAL A 382 17.23 -25.45 19.95
CA VAL A 382 17.55 -24.18 19.27
C VAL A 382 16.75 -24.06 17.97
N GLN A 383 16.65 -25.13 17.18
CA GLN A 383 15.89 -25.12 15.93
C GLN A 383 14.38 -24.97 16.18
N ALA A 384 13.85 -25.62 17.22
CA ALA A 384 12.45 -25.47 17.63
C ALA A 384 12.15 -24.06 18.13
N ALA A 385 13.04 -23.48 18.94
CA ALA A 385 12.93 -22.09 19.41
C ALA A 385 12.97 -21.10 18.23
N LYS A 386 13.87 -21.32 17.26
CA LYS A 386 13.97 -20.52 16.04
C LYS A 386 12.67 -20.59 15.22
N ASN A 387 12.14 -21.78 14.96
CA ASN A 387 10.89 -21.96 14.22
C ASN A 387 9.68 -21.36 14.95
N SER A 388 9.63 -21.49 16.29
CA SER A 388 8.60 -20.86 17.13
C SER A 388 8.68 -19.34 17.05
N TRP A 389 9.88 -18.76 17.16
CA TRP A 389 10.10 -17.32 16.99
C TRP A 389 9.70 -16.83 15.60
N PHE A 390 10.10 -17.51 14.52
CA PHE A 390 9.70 -17.14 13.15
C PHE A 390 8.18 -17.20 12.97
N SER A 391 7.50 -18.22 13.52
CA SER A 391 6.03 -18.35 13.43
C SER A 391 5.29 -17.25 14.20
N LYS A 392 5.77 -16.88 15.39
CA LYS A 392 5.17 -15.83 16.23
C LYS A 392 5.39 -14.43 15.64
N THR A 393 6.58 -14.16 15.10
CA THR A 393 6.90 -12.85 14.52
C THR A 393 6.22 -12.65 13.16
N LEU A 394 6.14 -13.68 12.31
CA LEU A 394 5.39 -13.61 11.05
C LEU A 394 3.87 -13.61 11.26
N GLY A 395 3.37 -14.34 12.26
CA GLY A 395 1.95 -14.32 12.65
C GLY A 395 1.49 -12.95 13.15
N SER A 396 2.32 -12.28 13.96
CA SER A 396 2.02 -10.95 14.49
C SER A 396 2.12 -9.84 13.43
N LEU A 397 2.95 -10.00 12.40
CA LEU A 397 2.99 -9.06 11.26
C LEU A 397 1.79 -9.24 10.32
N LYS A 398 1.28 -10.48 10.17
CA LYS A 398 0.12 -10.75 9.31
C LYS A 398 -1.20 -10.32 9.93
N SER A 399 -1.36 -10.40 11.26
CA SER A 399 -2.54 -9.88 11.95
C SER A 399 -2.62 -8.35 11.97
N SER A 400 -1.47 -7.65 11.90
CA SER A 400 -1.42 -6.18 11.75
C SER A 400 -1.70 -5.68 10.32
N ALA A 401 -1.63 -6.54 9.31
CA ALA A 401 -1.90 -6.19 7.91
C ALA A 401 -3.34 -6.52 7.45
N SER A 402 -4.13 -7.24 8.26
CA SER A 402 -5.50 -7.66 7.91
C SER A 402 -6.61 -6.89 8.64
N SER A 403 -6.30 -5.83 9.40
CA SER A 403 -7.29 -5.02 10.13
C SER A 403 -7.68 -3.70 9.45
N SER A 404 -7.33 -3.48 8.19
CA SER A 404 -7.65 -2.24 7.46
C SER A 404 -8.41 -2.48 6.14
N SER A 405 -9.52 -3.24 6.18
CA SER A 405 -10.51 -3.18 5.09
C SER A 405 -11.89 -3.70 5.51
N THR A 406 -12.66 -2.90 6.24
CA THR A 406 -14.13 -3.06 6.29
C THR A 406 -14.81 -1.70 6.40
N SER A 407 -14.92 -0.98 5.28
CA SER A 407 -15.87 0.13 5.15
C SER A 407 -17.26 -0.44 4.90
N GLN A 408 -18.12 -0.35 5.91
CA GLN A 408 -19.55 -0.59 5.78
C GLN A 408 -20.21 0.60 5.06
N THR A 409 -20.87 0.35 3.93
CA THR A 409 -21.90 1.24 3.37
C THR A 409 -23.29 0.70 3.75
N PRO A 410 -24.25 1.55 4.14
CA PRO A 410 -25.55 1.13 4.65
C PRO A 410 -26.51 0.73 3.52
N SER A 411 -27.12 -0.44 3.65
CA SER A 411 -28.22 -0.92 2.81
C SER A 411 -29.58 -0.54 3.42
N SER A 412 -30.40 0.19 2.66
CA SER A 412 -31.82 0.46 2.95
C SER A 412 -32.66 -0.82 2.98
N PRO A 413 -33.71 -0.91 3.84
CA PRO A 413 -34.67 -2.00 3.77
C PRO A 413 -35.76 -1.69 2.75
N LYS A 414 -35.98 -2.65 1.83
CA LYS A 414 -37.19 -2.75 1.00
C LYS A 414 -38.37 -3.23 1.82
N GLU A 415 -39.52 -2.70 1.44
CA GLU A 415 -40.88 -3.14 1.78
C GLU A 415 -41.10 -4.64 1.61
N GLY A 416 -41.97 -5.19 2.47
CA GLY A 416 -42.66 -6.46 2.30
C GLY A 416 -44.08 -6.35 2.91
N PRO A 417 -45.07 -7.09 2.39
CA PRO A 417 -46.48 -6.69 2.42
C PRO A 417 -47.28 -7.27 3.59
N ALA A 418 -48.21 -6.47 4.13
CA ALA A 418 -49.55 -6.85 4.61
C ALA A 418 -50.29 -5.59 5.04
#